data_AF-A0A932RJQ6-F1
#
_entry.id   AF-A0A932RJQ6-F1
#
_cell.length_a   1.000
_cell.length_b   1.000
_cell.length_c   1.000
_cell.angle_alpha   90.00
_cell.angle_beta   90.00
_cell.angle_gamma   90.00
#
_symmetry.space_group_name_H-M   'P 1'
#
loop_
_entity.id
_entity.type
_entity.pdbx_description
1 polymer ?
#
loop_
_entity_poly.entity_id
_entity_poly.type
_entity_poly.pdbx_seq_one_letter_code
_entity_poly.pdbx_strand_id
1 'polypeptide(L)'
;MVSITFRNAKNFVLGLVTLGALWLGLSISGLANEFATDMISNYVAGKVAPLEMIVQSETQSLKAAMAISAKAAGRAARLAVEKNLLEIAQRREAAMLSLMEIDPSAARQQAMSEEWRNQLPAEVRLHVEEPLYVTGTLEVLGRLDDDGRIGIERYVESGDTRLQIFMAGRPDDFDTGDYVTIDGLRLADRLAADSSGIKRQSTAHDSLGPRTDENLGVRYARALVININFNPARSEPWTMERVDEIFNGQILPWFIEASYNHFSLEADIAGWYTIAASPTTCASSTFRTQAVDAATADGFDVSQYDYVIIAFPRVTACRWAGLGQISGRYSWLNNAMSRSTATHELGHNLGLYHSHSLRCSEGPLSGSCTTTEYGDRFDRMGRGAAPFHGDYRAYLTWIPASDVISLTPEDGARTVTIRSVESLSGPRVLRVARPGTNQTFSIDMREPIGFSEPLQSYPALQNGVAVYIGSSQRNQSIIDMAYETPVVDDAPLMVGDTFTDPNSTLSITPLAVGNGEATITVRYGP
;
A
#
# COMPACT_ATOMS: atom_id res chain seq x y z
N MET A 1 45.68 -1.59 -14.92
CA MET A 1 44.61 -0.82 -15.60
C MET A 1 43.43 -1.75 -15.80
N VAL A 2 42.43 -1.67 -14.93
CA VAL A 2 41.13 -2.34 -15.11
C VAL A 2 40.10 -1.21 -15.11
N SER A 3 39.43 -1.06 -16.24
CA SER A 3 38.34 -0.09 -16.42
C SER A 3 37.09 -0.67 -15.77
N ILE A 4 36.56 0.03 -14.76
CA ILE A 4 35.26 -0.29 -14.14
C ILE A 4 34.29 0.84 -14.52
N THR A 5 33.26 0.49 -15.26
CA THR A 5 32.18 1.40 -15.66
C THR A 5 31.10 1.40 -14.57
N PHE A 6 30.90 2.52 -13.88
CA PHE A 6 29.84 2.68 -12.87
C PHE A 6 28.56 3.25 -13.51
N ARG A 7 27.44 2.54 -13.37
CA ARG A 7 26.13 2.88 -13.98
C ARG A 7 25.09 3.49 -13.03
N ASN A 8 25.46 3.99 -11.84
CA ASN A 8 24.50 4.60 -10.92
C ASN A 8 25.11 5.73 -10.08
N ALA A 9 24.45 6.90 -10.07
CA ALA A 9 24.88 8.11 -9.37
C ALA A 9 24.94 7.95 -7.84
N LYS A 10 24.14 7.05 -7.23
CA LYS A 10 24.18 6.74 -5.80
C LYS A 10 25.52 6.13 -5.35
N ASN A 11 26.15 5.31 -6.18
CA ASN A 11 27.43 4.67 -5.84
C ASN A 11 28.62 5.62 -6.00
N PHE A 12 28.48 6.69 -6.79
CA PHE A 12 29.50 7.72 -6.97
C PHE A 12 29.60 8.64 -5.74
N VAL A 13 28.45 8.99 -5.15
CA VAL A 13 28.37 9.84 -3.94
C VAL A 13 28.86 9.10 -2.70
N LEU A 14 28.48 7.82 -2.53
CA LEU A 14 28.98 6.99 -1.41
C LEU A 14 30.51 6.78 -1.48
N GLY A 15 31.06 6.68 -2.70
CA GLY A 15 32.50 6.55 -2.94
C GLY A 15 33.30 7.82 -2.63
N LEU A 16 32.74 9.00 -2.91
CA LEU A 16 33.40 10.28 -2.61
C LEU A 16 33.38 10.62 -1.12
N VAL A 17 32.30 10.29 -0.41
CA VAL A 17 32.16 10.53 1.04
C VAL A 17 33.09 9.62 1.85
N THR A 18 33.26 8.37 1.43
CA THR A 18 34.18 7.42 2.09
C THR A 18 35.66 7.78 1.87
N LEU A 19 36.04 8.26 0.68
CA LEU A 19 37.40 8.72 0.39
C LEU A 19 37.77 10.04 1.11
N GLY A 20 36.81 10.95 1.33
CA GLY A 20 37.03 12.19 2.09
C GLY A 20 37.12 11.99 3.60
N ALA A 21 36.30 11.08 4.16
CA ALA A 21 36.28 10.76 5.59
C ALA A 21 37.58 10.08 6.08
N LEU A 22 38.17 9.22 5.25
CA LEU A 22 39.42 8.52 5.56
C LEU A 22 40.66 9.44 5.59
N TRP A 23 40.58 10.66 5.02
CA TRP A 23 41.67 11.64 5.01
C TRP A 23 41.64 12.62 6.18
N LEU A 24 40.52 12.74 6.92
CA LEU A 24 40.29 13.80 7.93
C LEU A 24 40.07 13.32 9.37
N GLY A 25 39.98 12.01 9.64
CA GLY A 25 40.01 11.47 11.00
C GLY A 25 38.88 11.91 11.95
N LEU A 26 37.71 12.28 11.42
CA LEU A 26 36.52 12.66 12.21
C LEU A 26 35.59 11.46 12.46
N SER A 27 34.95 11.40 13.64
CA SER A 27 33.88 10.43 13.96
C SER A 27 32.55 10.84 13.32
N ILE A 28 31.87 9.89 12.65
CA ILE A 28 30.77 10.16 11.70
C ILE A 28 29.39 9.74 12.26
N SER A 29 29.23 9.58 13.58
CA SER A 29 27.98 9.05 14.15
C SER A 29 26.84 10.09 14.29
N GLY A 30 27.13 11.40 14.32
CA GLY A 30 26.12 12.46 14.49
C GLY A 30 25.70 13.18 13.21
N LEU A 31 26.61 13.34 12.24
CA LEU A 31 26.35 14.10 11.02
C LEU A 31 25.68 13.29 9.90
N ALA A 32 25.59 11.96 10.02
CA ALA A 32 24.98 11.12 9.00
C ALA A 32 23.43 11.07 9.09
N ASN A 33 22.85 11.36 10.26
CA ASN A 33 21.42 11.20 10.53
C ASN A 33 20.58 12.46 10.25
N GLU A 34 21.10 13.66 10.53
CA GLU A 34 20.50 14.91 10.03
C GLU A 34 20.46 14.90 8.50
N PHE A 35 21.53 14.43 7.85
CA PHE A 35 21.58 14.28 6.40
C PHE A 35 20.57 13.27 5.85
N ALA A 36 20.13 12.24 6.57
CA ALA A 36 19.28 11.17 6.01
C ALA A 36 17.78 11.52 6.01
N THR A 37 17.30 12.16 7.08
CA THR A 37 15.88 12.54 7.26
C THR A 37 15.56 13.80 6.48
N ASP A 38 16.48 14.76 6.55
CA ASP A 38 16.53 15.90 5.66
C ASP A 38 16.76 15.39 4.22
N MET A 39 17.55 14.32 3.98
CA MET A 39 17.60 13.74 2.62
C MET A 39 16.29 13.13 2.16
N ILE A 40 15.43 12.46 2.93
CA ILE A 40 14.18 11.88 2.36
C ILE A 40 13.11 12.94 2.16
N SER A 41 12.92 13.84 3.15
CA SER A 41 12.01 14.98 3.01
C SER A 41 12.52 15.95 1.94
N ASN A 42 13.82 16.27 1.91
CA ASN A 42 14.47 17.00 0.80
C ASN A 42 14.69 16.14 -0.46
N TYR A 43 14.43 14.83 -0.46
CA TYR A 43 14.47 14.01 -1.69
C TYR A 43 13.09 13.95 -2.32
N VAL A 44 12.02 13.95 -1.53
CA VAL A 44 10.67 14.17 -2.06
C VAL A 44 10.48 15.64 -2.39
N ALA A 45 10.69 16.57 -1.45
CA ALA A 45 10.65 18.02 -1.71
C ALA A 45 11.71 18.46 -2.73
N GLY A 46 12.92 17.90 -2.69
CA GLY A 46 13.95 18.13 -3.72
C GLY A 46 13.79 17.26 -4.97
N LYS A 47 12.70 16.50 -5.10
CA LYS A 47 12.20 16.00 -6.40
C LYS A 47 11.02 16.83 -6.90
N VAL A 48 10.11 17.24 -6.01
CA VAL A 48 8.96 18.09 -6.33
C VAL A 48 9.44 19.41 -6.91
N ALA A 49 10.31 20.16 -6.20
CA ALA A 49 10.75 21.47 -6.66
C ALA A 49 11.46 21.42 -8.05
N PRO A 50 12.39 20.47 -8.33
CA PRO A 50 12.92 20.32 -9.68
C PRO A 50 11.88 19.94 -10.72
N LEU A 51 10.91 19.09 -10.40
CA LEU A 51 9.84 18.72 -11.33
C LEU A 51 8.94 19.92 -11.63
N GLU A 52 8.54 20.70 -10.62
CA GLU A 52 7.82 21.95 -10.80
C GLU A 52 8.61 22.93 -11.68
N MET A 53 9.91 23.10 -11.42
CA MET A 53 10.77 23.94 -12.25
C MET A 53 10.82 23.46 -13.71
N ILE A 54 10.91 22.16 -13.95
CA ILE A 54 10.88 21.60 -15.32
C ILE A 54 9.52 21.86 -15.96
N VAL A 55 8.41 21.60 -15.26
CA VAL A 55 7.06 21.84 -15.76
C VAL A 55 6.87 23.33 -16.10
N GLN A 56 7.29 24.24 -15.23
CA GLN A 56 7.20 25.69 -15.45
C GLN A 56 8.08 26.15 -16.62
N SER A 57 9.33 25.69 -16.67
CA SER A 57 10.28 26.01 -17.73
C SER A 57 9.77 25.54 -19.10
N GLU A 58 9.33 24.29 -19.21
CA GLU A 58 8.82 23.77 -20.47
C GLU A 58 7.45 24.39 -20.83
N THR A 59 6.64 24.81 -19.85
CA THR A 59 5.45 25.64 -20.13
C THR A 59 5.81 26.96 -20.79
N GLN A 60 6.86 27.64 -20.32
CA GLN A 60 7.35 28.87 -20.92
C GLN A 60 7.93 28.62 -22.31
N SER A 61 8.69 27.55 -22.50
CA SER A 61 9.20 27.11 -23.80
C SER A 61 8.06 26.85 -24.80
N LEU A 62 6.99 26.19 -24.36
CA LEU A 62 5.84 25.88 -25.20
C LEU A 62 5.08 27.16 -25.59
N LYS A 63 4.95 28.12 -24.67
CA LYS A 63 4.43 29.48 -24.95
C LYS A 63 5.28 30.22 -26.00
N ALA A 64 6.61 30.20 -25.85
CA ALA A 64 7.52 30.84 -26.80
C ALA A 64 7.44 30.19 -28.19
N ALA A 65 7.43 28.85 -28.25
CA ALA A 65 7.32 28.10 -29.50
C ALA A 65 5.98 28.32 -30.21
N MET A 66 4.87 28.44 -29.46
CA MET A 66 3.56 28.80 -30.02
C MET A 66 3.55 30.20 -30.64
N ALA A 67 4.20 31.18 -30.00
CA ALA A 67 4.33 32.53 -30.56
C ALA A 67 5.15 32.58 -31.86
N ILE A 68 6.11 31.66 -32.02
CA ILE A 68 6.88 31.48 -33.27
C ILE A 68 6.01 30.79 -34.33
N SER A 69 5.22 29.77 -33.95
CA SER A 69 4.29 29.06 -34.83
C SER A 69 3.34 30.01 -35.56
N ALA A 70 2.79 30.99 -34.84
CA ALA A 70 1.90 32.01 -35.40
C ALA A 70 2.53 32.82 -36.56
N LYS A 71 3.86 32.85 -36.65
CA LYS A 71 4.63 33.59 -37.67
C LYS A 71 5.23 32.69 -38.75
N ALA A 72 5.07 31.36 -38.66
CA ALA A 72 5.69 30.41 -39.59
C ALA A 72 5.00 30.41 -40.96
N ALA A 73 5.75 30.83 -42.00
CA ALA A 73 5.30 30.83 -43.39
C ALA A 73 5.88 29.63 -44.17
N GLY A 74 5.01 28.91 -44.87
CA GLY A 74 5.39 27.74 -45.69
C GLY A 74 5.34 26.40 -44.94
N ARG A 75 5.17 25.31 -45.69
CA ARG A 75 4.92 23.96 -45.17
C ARG A 75 6.07 23.42 -44.30
N ALA A 76 7.31 23.59 -44.74
CA ALA A 76 8.48 23.09 -44.03
C ALA A 76 8.69 23.77 -42.67
N ALA A 77 8.47 25.10 -42.61
CA ALA A 77 8.58 25.85 -41.37
C ALA A 77 7.49 25.45 -40.36
N ARG A 78 6.25 25.24 -40.82
CA ARG A 78 5.15 24.76 -39.96
C ARG A 78 5.44 23.37 -39.38
N LEU A 79 5.91 22.43 -40.20
CA LEU A 79 6.28 21.08 -39.75
C LEU A 79 7.43 21.11 -38.72
N ALA A 80 8.43 21.96 -38.92
CA ALA A 80 9.55 22.09 -37.98
C ALA A 80 9.08 22.66 -36.62
N VAL A 81 8.17 23.64 -36.63
CA VAL A 81 7.62 24.20 -35.40
C VAL A 81 6.71 23.21 -34.68
N GLU A 82 5.87 22.48 -35.41
CA GLU A 82 5.01 21.42 -34.85
C GLU A 82 5.83 20.32 -34.17
N LYS A 83 6.92 19.86 -34.83
CA LYS A 83 7.86 18.91 -34.22
C LYS A 83 8.49 19.47 -32.94
N ASN A 84 8.92 20.72 -32.93
CA ASN A 84 9.51 21.35 -31.75
C ASN A 84 8.49 21.49 -30.60
N LEU A 85 7.24 21.87 -30.91
CA LEU A 85 6.15 21.92 -29.92
C LEU A 85 5.92 20.55 -29.29
N LEU A 86 5.91 19.49 -30.10
CA LEU A 86 5.75 18.12 -29.63
C LEU A 86 6.89 17.69 -28.70
N GLU A 87 8.13 17.95 -29.07
CA GLU A 87 9.30 17.61 -28.25
C GLU A 87 9.29 18.34 -26.89
N ILE A 88 8.89 19.61 -26.87
CA ILE A 88 8.71 20.39 -25.63
C ILE A 88 7.59 19.78 -24.77
N ALA A 89 6.44 19.51 -25.38
CA ALA A 89 5.29 18.96 -24.67
C ALA A 89 5.59 17.59 -24.06
N GLN A 90 6.32 16.71 -24.75
CA GLN A 90 6.72 15.40 -24.24
C GLN A 90 7.69 15.49 -23.04
N ARG A 91 8.63 16.45 -23.04
CA ARG A 91 9.49 16.68 -21.86
C ARG A 91 8.70 17.20 -20.67
N ARG A 92 7.76 18.11 -20.92
CA ARG A 92 6.83 18.62 -19.91
C ARG A 92 5.94 17.51 -19.35
N GLU A 93 5.39 16.68 -20.22
CA GLU A 93 4.53 15.55 -19.89
C GLU A 93 5.23 14.60 -18.92
N ALA A 94 6.47 14.19 -19.22
CA ALA A 94 7.23 13.28 -18.35
C ALA A 94 7.42 13.85 -16.93
N ALA A 95 7.68 15.16 -16.82
CA ALA A 95 7.81 15.83 -15.54
C ALA A 95 6.46 15.97 -14.82
N MET A 96 5.39 16.31 -15.54
CA MET A 96 4.04 16.44 -15.00
C MET A 96 3.50 15.10 -14.49
N LEU A 97 3.67 14.01 -15.25
CA LEU A 97 3.28 12.67 -14.82
C LEU A 97 4.00 12.25 -13.54
N SER A 98 5.30 12.55 -13.43
CA SER A 98 6.07 12.29 -12.21
C SER A 98 5.59 13.15 -11.04
N LEU A 99 5.24 14.42 -11.30
CA LEU A 99 4.70 15.34 -10.30
C LEU A 99 3.33 14.87 -9.80
N MET A 100 2.44 14.42 -10.70
CA MET A 100 1.14 13.87 -10.36
C MET A 100 1.25 12.67 -9.40
N GLU A 101 2.25 11.81 -9.59
CA GLU A 101 2.48 10.64 -8.75
C GLU A 101 2.98 11.00 -7.35
N ILE A 102 3.92 11.96 -7.24
CA ILE A 102 4.56 12.29 -5.95
C ILE A 102 3.83 13.39 -5.17
N ASP A 103 3.17 14.32 -5.86
CA ASP A 103 2.43 15.44 -5.30
C ASP A 103 1.30 15.87 -6.26
N PRO A 104 0.16 15.16 -6.24
CA PRO A 104 -0.97 15.47 -7.12
C PRO A 104 -1.51 16.88 -6.91
N SER A 105 -1.42 17.44 -5.70
CA SER A 105 -1.84 18.81 -5.41
C SER A 105 -0.91 19.84 -6.07
N ALA A 106 0.40 19.64 -6.03
CA ALA A 106 1.36 20.48 -6.76
C ALA A 106 1.16 20.35 -8.28
N ALA A 107 0.93 19.15 -8.80
CA ALA A 107 0.61 18.96 -10.22
C ALA A 107 -0.63 19.77 -10.66
N ARG A 108 -1.69 19.80 -9.83
CA ARG A 108 -2.87 20.65 -10.07
C ARG A 108 -2.54 22.14 -10.04
N GLN A 109 -1.65 22.59 -9.17
CA GLN A 109 -1.22 23.99 -9.13
C GLN A 109 -0.40 24.38 -10.37
N GLN A 110 0.37 23.45 -10.93
CA GLN A 110 1.13 23.66 -12.17
C GLN A 110 0.30 23.44 -13.45
N ALA A 111 -1.00 23.15 -13.32
CA ALA A 111 -1.88 22.87 -14.43
C ALA A 111 -2.00 24.07 -15.39
N MET A 112 -1.98 23.75 -16.67
CA MET A 112 -2.22 24.67 -17.76
C MET A 112 -3.68 25.14 -17.80
N SER A 113 -3.91 26.42 -18.08
CA SER A 113 -5.27 26.92 -18.24
C SER A 113 -5.94 26.32 -19.48
N GLU A 114 -7.23 26.05 -19.39
CA GLU A 114 -8.04 25.51 -20.49
C GLU A 114 -7.99 26.41 -21.73
N GLU A 115 -8.04 27.74 -21.52
CA GLU A 115 -7.90 28.74 -22.59
C GLU A 115 -6.61 28.55 -23.38
N TRP A 116 -5.49 28.31 -22.68
CA TRP A 116 -4.21 28.18 -23.35
C TRP A 116 -4.04 26.81 -24.00
N ARG A 117 -4.52 25.74 -23.35
CA ARG A 117 -4.58 24.40 -23.93
C ARG A 117 -5.31 24.39 -25.27
N ASN A 118 -6.43 25.10 -25.36
CA ASN A 118 -7.26 25.15 -26.57
C ASN A 118 -6.58 25.84 -27.77
N GLN A 119 -5.49 26.58 -27.54
CA GLN A 119 -4.69 27.19 -28.61
C GLN A 119 -3.66 26.23 -29.22
N LEU A 120 -3.35 25.11 -28.56
CA LEU A 120 -2.33 24.16 -29.01
C LEU A 120 -2.82 23.29 -30.18
N PRO A 121 -1.91 22.87 -31.09
CA PRO A 121 -2.22 21.87 -32.10
C PRO A 121 -2.74 20.56 -31.49
N ALA A 122 -3.57 19.84 -32.23
CA ALA A 122 -4.23 18.62 -31.73
C ALA A 122 -3.24 17.55 -31.24
N GLU A 123 -2.13 17.33 -31.96
CA GLU A 123 -1.10 16.36 -31.56
C GLU A 123 -0.38 16.76 -30.27
N VAL A 124 -0.17 18.06 -30.06
CA VAL A 124 0.47 18.60 -28.84
C VAL A 124 -0.47 18.50 -27.64
N ARG A 125 -1.78 18.68 -27.85
CA ARG A 125 -2.80 18.54 -26.79
C ARG A 125 -2.85 17.14 -26.18
N LEU A 126 -2.37 16.11 -26.88
CA LEU A 126 -2.28 14.75 -26.33
C LEU A 126 -1.26 14.62 -25.19
N HIS A 127 -0.29 15.55 -25.13
CA HIS A 127 0.85 15.53 -24.19
C HIS A 127 0.75 16.60 -23.08
N VAL A 128 -0.41 17.23 -22.93
CA VAL A 128 -0.66 18.24 -21.89
C VAL A 128 -2.01 17.98 -21.26
N GLU A 129 -2.09 18.25 -19.96
CA GLU A 129 -3.19 17.89 -19.09
C GLU A 129 -4.48 18.66 -19.40
N GLU A 130 -5.61 18.12 -18.94
CA GLU A 130 -6.92 18.75 -19.02
C GLU A 130 -7.72 18.51 -17.73
N PRO A 131 -8.58 19.46 -17.32
CA PRO A 131 -9.57 19.20 -16.29
C PRO A 131 -10.48 18.04 -16.73
N LEU A 132 -10.75 17.12 -15.80
CA LEU A 132 -11.65 16.00 -16.03
C LEU A 132 -12.59 15.85 -14.83
N TYR A 133 -13.89 15.90 -15.13
CA TYR A 133 -14.92 15.40 -14.23
C TYR A 133 -15.34 14.00 -14.70
N VAL A 134 -15.02 12.98 -13.91
CA VAL A 134 -15.31 11.58 -14.26
C VAL A 134 -16.18 10.93 -13.19
N THR A 135 -17.11 10.08 -13.62
CA THR A 135 -17.93 9.25 -12.73
C THR A 135 -17.67 7.80 -13.06
N GLY A 136 -17.39 6.97 -12.06
CA GLY A 136 -17.05 5.58 -12.30
C GLY A 136 -16.91 4.76 -11.03
N THR A 137 -16.56 3.49 -11.21
CA THR A 137 -16.33 2.56 -10.12
C THR A 137 -14.86 2.60 -9.71
N LEU A 138 -14.60 2.70 -8.41
CA LEU A 138 -13.25 2.68 -7.86
C LEU A 138 -12.72 1.24 -7.80
N GLU A 139 -11.45 1.08 -8.14
CA GLU A 139 -10.67 -0.14 -7.85
C GLU A 139 -9.45 0.27 -7.03
N VAL A 140 -9.29 -0.34 -5.85
CA VAL A 140 -8.17 -0.11 -4.94
C VAL A 140 -7.36 -1.40 -4.87
N LEU A 141 -6.07 -1.32 -5.15
CA LEU A 141 -5.20 -2.48 -5.25
C LEU A 141 -4.03 -2.35 -4.27
N GLY A 142 -3.78 -3.38 -3.46
CA GLY A 142 -2.49 -3.58 -2.80
C GLY A 142 -1.57 -4.40 -3.69
N ARG A 143 -0.31 -3.99 -3.84
CA ARG A 143 0.69 -4.67 -4.70
C ARG A 143 1.89 -5.12 -3.88
N LEU A 144 2.37 -6.35 -4.04
CA LEU A 144 3.63 -6.90 -3.53
C LEU A 144 4.69 -6.92 -4.63
N ASP A 145 5.55 -5.89 -4.67
CA ASP A 145 6.69 -5.77 -5.59
C ASP A 145 7.68 -6.94 -5.48
N ASP A 146 8.41 -7.17 -6.57
CA ASP A 146 9.38 -8.27 -6.71
C ASP A 146 10.56 -8.22 -5.72
N ASP A 147 10.97 -7.03 -5.30
CA ASP A 147 12.00 -6.81 -4.28
C ASP A 147 11.41 -6.86 -2.85
N GLY A 148 10.14 -7.29 -2.74
CA GLY A 148 9.36 -7.30 -1.53
C GLY A 148 9.01 -5.90 -1.02
N ARG A 149 9.21 -4.83 -1.80
CA ARG A 149 8.49 -3.56 -1.58
C ARG A 149 7.06 -3.72 -2.03
N ILE A 150 6.17 -2.87 -1.57
CA ILE A 150 4.76 -3.18 -1.62
C ILE A 150 4.01 -1.83 -1.52
N GLY A 151 2.84 -1.64 -2.16
CA GLY A 151 2.27 -0.31 -2.51
C GLY A 151 0.76 -0.27 -2.79
N ILE A 152 0.07 0.86 -2.60
CA ILE A 152 -1.36 1.00 -2.93
C ILE A 152 -1.55 1.73 -4.27
N GLU A 153 -2.35 1.14 -5.16
CA GLU A 153 -2.78 1.76 -6.41
C GLU A 153 -4.29 1.98 -6.43
N ARG A 154 -4.74 3.01 -7.14
CA ARG A 154 -6.16 3.34 -7.29
C ARG A 154 -6.49 3.59 -8.73
N TYR A 155 -7.64 3.11 -9.16
CA TYR A 155 -8.15 3.31 -10.50
C TYR A 155 -9.62 3.68 -10.47
N VAL A 156 -10.07 4.50 -11.41
CA VAL A 156 -11.50 4.68 -11.72
C VAL A 156 -11.79 4.05 -13.07
N GLU A 157 -12.78 3.17 -13.10
CA GLU A 157 -13.33 2.57 -14.31
C GLU A 157 -14.64 3.29 -14.69
N SER A 158 -14.67 3.88 -15.89
CA SER A 158 -15.81 4.63 -16.44
C SER A 158 -16.04 4.19 -17.89
N GLY A 159 -16.96 3.25 -18.10
CA GLY A 159 -17.14 2.58 -19.40
C GLY A 159 -15.86 1.84 -19.80
N ASP A 160 -15.36 2.10 -21.01
CA ASP A 160 -14.11 1.50 -21.51
C ASP A 160 -12.83 2.22 -21.03
N THR A 161 -12.97 3.26 -20.20
CA THR A 161 -11.84 4.06 -19.71
C THR A 161 -11.46 3.65 -18.30
N ARG A 162 -10.16 3.34 -18.08
CA ARG A 162 -9.57 3.10 -16.76
C ARG A 162 -8.44 4.11 -16.54
N LEU A 163 -8.55 4.93 -15.50
CA LEU A 163 -7.56 5.95 -15.16
C LEU A 163 -6.94 5.63 -13.80
N GLN A 164 -5.61 5.69 -13.69
CA GLN A 164 -4.92 5.59 -12.40
C GLN A 164 -5.05 6.92 -11.65
N ILE A 165 -5.49 6.84 -10.41
CA ILE A 165 -5.73 8.00 -9.55
C ILE A 165 -4.53 8.20 -8.63
N PHE A 166 -4.00 9.41 -8.62
CA PHE A 166 -3.09 9.90 -7.59
C PHE A 166 -3.81 10.94 -6.75
N MET A 167 -3.83 10.74 -5.44
CA MET A 167 -4.61 11.58 -4.54
C MET A 167 -3.85 12.04 -3.31
N ALA A 168 -4.10 13.30 -2.91
CA ALA A 168 -3.63 13.84 -1.64
C ALA A 168 -4.69 13.64 -0.55
N GLY A 169 -4.31 13.03 0.58
CA GLY A 169 -5.19 12.79 1.73
C GLY A 169 -5.81 11.39 1.80
N ARG A 170 -6.64 11.17 2.83
CA ARG A 170 -6.95 9.87 3.48
C ARG A 170 -7.19 8.68 2.51
N PRO A 171 -6.26 7.72 2.47
CA PRO A 171 -6.28 6.62 1.49
C PRO A 171 -7.31 5.50 1.74
N ASP A 172 -7.92 5.43 2.93
CA ASP A 172 -8.71 4.27 3.39
C ASP A 172 -10.23 4.51 3.39
N ASP A 173 -10.65 5.73 3.04
CA ASP A 173 -12.05 6.12 3.08
C ASP A 173 -12.87 5.49 1.96
N PHE A 174 -12.23 4.81 0.99
CA PHE A 174 -12.87 4.23 -0.18
C PHE A 174 -12.47 2.78 -0.41
N ASP A 175 -13.44 1.99 -0.86
CA ASP A 175 -13.28 0.56 -1.16
C ASP A 175 -13.38 0.29 -2.65
N THR A 176 -12.82 -0.85 -3.08
CA THR A 176 -13.10 -1.38 -4.43
C THR A 176 -14.60 -1.59 -4.60
N GLY A 177 -15.15 -1.12 -5.71
CA GLY A 177 -16.58 -1.18 -6.02
C GLY A 177 -17.37 0.07 -5.65
N ASP A 178 -16.79 1.01 -4.88
CA ASP A 178 -17.45 2.29 -4.60
C ASP A 178 -17.72 3.06 -5.90
N TYR A 179 -18.92 3.59 -6.04
CA TYR A 179 -19.26 4.45 -7.17
C TYR A 179 -18.96 5.90 -6.80
N VAL A 180 -18.06 6.56 -7.53
CA VAL A 180 -17.51 7.86 -7.17
C VAL A 180 -17.61 8.84 -8.33
N THR A 181 -17.69 10.13 -8.00
CA THR A 181 -17.41 11.24 -8.91
C THR A 181 -16.07 11.85 -8.51
N ILE A 182 -15.21 12.11 -9.49
CA ILE A 182 -13.88 12.69 -9.28
C ILE A 182 -13.76 13.96 -10.13
N ASP A 183 -13.46 15.07 -9.47
CA ASP A 183 -12.96 16.29 -10.09
C ASP A 183 -11.43 16.30 -10.01
N GLY A 184 -10.76 16.19 -11.16
CA GLY A 184 -9.32 16.03 -11.23
C GLY A 184 -8.68 16.60 -12.48
N LEU A 185 -7.38 16.41 -12.56
CA LEU A 185 -6.53 16.81 -13.68
C LEU A 185 -6.02 15.56 -14.39
N ARG A 186 -6.42 15.37 -15.64
CA ARG A 186 -6.05 14.20 -16.43
C ARG A 186 -4.85 14.50 -17.31
N LEU A 187 -3.89 13.57 -17.34
CA LEU A 187 -2.84 13.50 -18.35
C LEU A 187 -2.62 12.04 -18.72
N ALA A 188 -2.72 11.72 -20.01
CA ALA A 188 -2.72 10.34 -20.49
C ALA A 188 -3.77 9.47 -19.76
N ASP A 189 -3.33 8.40 -19.11
CA ASP A 189 -4.11 7.46 -18.30
C ASP A 189 -4.01 7.74 -16.78
N ARG A 190 -3.51 8.93 -16.40
CA ARG A 190 -3.36 9.38 -15.01
C ARG A 190 -4.35 10.49 -14.67
N LEU A 191 -4.81 10.49 -13.43
CA LEU A 191 -5.74 11.47 -12.88
C LEU A 191 -5.21 11.93 -11.51
N ALA A 192 -4.82 13.21 -11.41
CA ALA A 192 -4.46 13.83 -10.14
C ALA A 192 -5.70 14.49 -9.53
N ALA A 193 -6.02 14.15 -8.28
CA ALA A 193 -7.16 14.70 -7.56
C ALA A 193 -6.81 14.99 -6.10
N ASP A 194 -7.48 15.95 -5.49
CA ASP A 194 -7.45 16.11 -4.03
C ASP A 194 -8.50 15.20 -3.41
N SER A 195 -8.30 14.73 -2.18
CA SER A 195 -9.30 13.90 -1.46
C SER A 195 -10.68 14.56 -1.39
N SER A 196 -10.76 15.89 -1.28
CA SER A 196 -12.03 16.64 -1.31
C SER A 196 -12.71 16.66 -2.68
N GLY A 197 -11.97 16.37 -3.75
CA GLY A 197 -12.46 16.26 -5.13
C GLY A 197 -13.09 14.90 -5.45
N ILE A 198 -12.94 13.90 -4.57
CA ILE A 198 -13.55 12.58 -4.71
C ILE A 198 -14.80 12.52 -3.83
N LYS A 199 -15.96 12.27 -4.44
CA LYS A 199 -17.23 12.14 -3.74
C LYS A 199 -17.84 10.77 -4.01
N ARG A 200 -18.04 9.99 -2.95
CA ARG A 200 -18.78 8.74 -3.00
C ARG A 200 -20.26 9.03 -3.27
N GLN A 201 -20.80 8.42 -4.33
CA GLN A 201 -22.21 8.47 -4.70
C GLN A 201 -22.96 7.28 -4.08
N SER A 202 -22.34 6.10 -4.09
CA SER A 202 -22.82 4.91 -3.37
C SER A 202 -21.64 4.04 -2.94
N THR A 203 -21.83 3.30 -1.85
CA THR A 203 -20.87 2.27 -1.44
C THR A 203 -20.97 1.05 -2.35
N ALA A 204 -19.90 0.26 -2.44
CA ALA A 204 -19.97 -1.08 -3.01
C ALA A 204 -21.12 -1.88 -2.35
N HIS A 205 -22.05 -2.40 -3.15
CA HIS A 205 -23.19 -3.15 -2.64
C HIS A 205 -22.80 -4.53 -2.07
N ASP A 206 -21.62 -5.04 -2.44
CA ASP A 206 -21.07 -6.35 -2.06
C ASP A 206 -19.62 -6.21 -1.55
N SER A 207 -19.30 -5.23 -0.69
CA SER A 207 -17.95 -5.20 -0.11
C SER A 207 -17.74 -6.47 0.72
N LEU A 208 -16.72 -7.26 0.37
CA LEU A 208 -16.33 -8.46 1.10
C LEU A 208 -15.46 -8.14 2.34
N GLY A 209 -15.48 -6.86 2.76
CA GLY A 209 -14.89 -6.39 4.00
C GLY A 209 -15.62 -6.92 5.23
N PRO A 210 -15.32 -6.38 6.42
CA PRO A 210 -15.91 -6.88 7.64
C PRO A 210 -17.42 -6.76 7.66
N ARG A 211 -18.08 -7.80 8.17
CA ARG A 211 -19.51 -7.76 8.45
C ARG A 211 -19.76 -6.89 9.67
N THR A 212 -20.77 -6.05 9.63
CA THR A 212 -21.17 -5.19 10.77
C THR A 212 -22.10 -5.88 11.77
N ASP A 213 -22.51 -7.12 11.50
CA ASP A 213 -23.39 -7.87 12.40
C ASP A 213 -22.57 -8.55 13.52
N GLU A 214 -23.02 -8.38 14.76
CA GLU A 214 -22.37 -8.94 15.96
C GLU A 214 -22.60 -10.46 16.16
N ASN A 215 -23.39 -11.10 15.30
CA ASN A 215 -23.88 -12.47 15.49
C ASN A 215 -23.14 -13.48 14.59
N LEU A 216 -21.81 -13.48 14.64
CA LEU A 216 -20.99 -14.17 13.64
C LEU A 216 -20.76 -15.63 13.99
N GLY A 217 -21.64 -16.48 13.44
CA GLY A 217 -21.26 -17.84 13.09
C GLY A 217 -20.09 -17.85 12.10
N VAL A 218 -19.53 -19.03 11.87
CA VAL A 218 -18.39 -19.22 10.96
C VAL A 218 -18.74 -18.74 9.54
N ARG A 219 -17.87 -17.90 8.94
CA ARG A 219 -17.93 -17.57 7.52
C ARG A 219 -17.17 -18.61 6.71
N TYR A 220 -17.91 -19.42 5.98
CA TYR A 220 -17.38 -20.33 4.98
C TYR A 220 -17.30 -19.59 3.64
N ALA A 221 -16.10 -19.24 3.21
CA ALA A 221 -15.86 -18.61 1.92
C ALA A 221 -15.33 -19.63 0.90
N ARG A 222 -15.60 -19.35 -0.38
CA ARG A 222 -15.09 -20.14 -1.51
C ARG A 222 -14.18 -19.30 -2.38
N ALA A 223 -13.09 -19.91 -2.85
CA ALA A 223 -12.17 -19.33 -3.82
C ALA A 223 -12.17 -20.12 -5.13
N LEU A 224 -11.94 -19.43 -6.25
CA LEU A 224 -11.58 -20.06 -7.51
C LEU A 224 -10.16 -19.63 -7.90
N VAL A 225 -9.24 -20.57 -8.05
CA VAL A 225 -7.89 -20.29 -8.55
C VAL A 225 -7.84 -20.61 -10.04
N ILE A 226 -7.72 -19.58 -10.87
CA ILE A 226 -7.65 -19.68 -12.33
C ILE A 226 -6.20 -19.56 -12.77
N ASN A 227 -5.67 -20.61 -13.37
CA ASN A 227 -4.30 -20.64 -13.87
C ASN A 227 -4.30 -20.25 -15.35
N ILE A 228 -3.57 -19.20 -15.73
CA ILE A 228 -3.51 -18.73 -17.13
C ILE A 228 -2.10 -18.67 -17.68
N ASN A 229 -1.94 -19.04 -18.93
CA ASN A 229 -0.72 -18.79 -19.70
C ASN A 229 -1.05 -17.98 -20.96
N PHE A 230 -0.01 -17.56 -21.70
CA PHE A 230 -0.17 -16.57 -22.75
C PHE A 230 0.13 -17.16 -24.13
N ASN A 231 -0.57 -16.70 -25.17
CA ASN A 231 -0.25 -17.04 -26.55
C ASN A 231 0.72 -15.98 -27.14
N PRO A 232 1.84 -16.37 -27.79
CA PRO A 232 2.39 -17.72 -27.96
C PRO A 232 3.31 -18.19 -26.81
N ALA A 233 3.56 -17.34 -25.80
CA ALA A 233 4.46 -17.60 -24.68
C ALA A 233 3.86 -18.54 -23.61
N ARG A 234 3.57 -19.79 -23.99
CA ARG A 234 3.00 -20.79 -23.08
C ARG A 234 4.04 -21.27 -22.08
N SER A 235 3.68 -21.25 -20.80
CA SER A 235 4.48 -21.78 -19.70
C SER A 235 3.53 -22.18 -18.57
N GLU A 236 3.85 -23.29 -17.89
CA GLU A 236 3.04 -23.88 -16.82
C GLU A 236 3.97 -24.26 -15.66
N PRO A 237 4.49 -23.28 -14.89
CA PRO A 237 5.60 -23.50 -13.96
C PRO A 237 5.22 -24.25 -12.67
N TRP A 238 3.95 -24.61 -12.49
CA TRP A 238 3.46 -25.43 -11.39
C TRP A 238 2.34 -26.37 -11.85
N THR A 239 2.13 -27.44 -11.08
CA THR A 239 1.04 -28.40 -11.27
C THR A 239 -0.23 -27.94 -10.54
N MET A 240 -1.41 -28.42 -10.96
CA MET A 240 -2.66 -28.14 -10.24
C MET A 240 -2.67 -28.75 -8.83
N GLU A 241 -2.01 -29.90 -8.63
CA GLU A 241 -1.79 -30.50 -7.32
C GLU A 241 -1.01 -29.56 -6.39
N ARG A 242 0.00 -28.85 -6.90
CA ARG A 242 0.72 -27.85 -6.11
C ARG A 242 -0.16 -26.67 -5.72
N VAL A 243 -1.07 -26.25 -6.60
CA VAL A 243 -2.04 -25.18 -6.29
C VAL A 243 -2.98 -25.65 -5.19
N ASP A 244 -3.53 -26.86 -5.30
CA ASP A 244 -4.40 -27.47 -4.29
C ASP A 244 -3.68 -27.61 -2.93
N GLU A 245 -2.44 -28.11 -2.92
CA GLU A 245 -1.61 -28.23 -1.72
C GLU A 245 -1.42 -26.87 -1.03
N ILE A 246 -1.21 -25.80 -1.80
CA ILE A 246 -1.06 -24.45 -1.24
C ILE A 246 -2.39 -23.95 -0.70
N PHE A 247 -3.47 -23.98 -1.50
CA PHE A 247 -4.73 -23.37 -1.10
C PHE A 247 -5.49 -24.19 -0.06
N ASN A 248 -5.75 -25.46 -0.34
CA ASN A 248 -6.52 -26.33 0.54
C ASN A 248 -5.63 -26.99 1.62
N GLY A 249 -4.36 -27.25 1.32
CA GLY A 249 -3.43 -27.86 2.27
C GLY A 249 -2.74 -26.89 3.24
N GLN A 250 -2.55 -25.61 2.87
CA GLN A 250 -1.80 -24.64 3.69
C GLN A 250 -2.55 -23.35 4.02
N ILE A 251 -3.30 -22.78 3.09
CA ILE A 251 -4.02 -21.50 3.30
C ILE A 251 -5.30 -21.71 4.09
N LEU A 252 -6.08 -22.76 3.77
CA LEU A 252 -7.27 -23.12 4.53
C LEU A 252 -6.99 -23.29 6.03
N PRO A 253 -6.04 -24.14 6.49
CA PRO A 253 -5.74 -24.26 7.92
C PRO A 253 -5.17 -22.97 8.51
N TRP A 254 -4.44 -22.17 7.74
CA TRP A 254 -3.93 -20.87 8.18
C TRP A 254 -5.06 -19.90 8.53
N PHE A 255 -6.08 -19.79 7.67
CA PHE A 255 -7.24 -18.94 7.92
C PHE A 255 -8.09 -19.46 9.08
N ILE A 256 -8.26 -20.79 9.19
CA ILE A 256 -8.97 -21.40 10.32
C ILE A 256 -8.30 -21.04 11.65
N GLU A 257 -6.98 -21.19 11.76
CA GLU A 257 -6.25 -20.87 13.00
C GLU A 257 -6.24 -19.36 13.27
N ALA A 258 -5.87 -18.55 12.28
CA ALA A 258 -5.74 -17.10 12.43
C ALA A 258 -7.08 -16.43 12.80
N SER A 259 -8.20 -17.00 12.36
CA SER A 259 -9.55 -16.52 12.62
C SER A 259 -10.25 -17.17 13.81
N TYR A 260 -9.57 -18.03 14.59
CA TYR A 260 -10.19 -18.78 15.70
C TYR A 260 -11.41 -19.62 15.27
N ASN A 261 -11.35 -20.20 14.07
CA ASN A 261 -12.43 -20.91 13.37
C ASN A 261 -13.61 -20.01 12.92
N HIS A 262 -13.49 -18.69 12.93
CA HIS A 262 -14.56 -17.80 12.42
C HIS A 262 -14.54 -17.64 10.90
N PHE A 263 -13.47 -18.06 10.23
CA PHE A 263 -13.33 -17.96 8.78
C PHE A 263 -12.63 -19.19 8.20
N SER A 264 -13.18 -19.72 7.11
CA SER A 264 -12.52 -20.74 6.29
C SER A 264 -12.59 -20.34 4.82
N LEU A 265 -11.59 -20.77 4.05
CA LEU A 265 -11.52 -20.52 2.62
C LEU A 265 -11.13 -21.81 1.89
N GLU A 266 -12.11 -22.45 1.26
CA GLU A 266 -11.88 -23.62 0.39
C GLU A 266 -11.76 -23.16 -1.06
N ALA A 267 -10.83 -23.75 -1.81
CA ALA A 267 -10.55 -23.34 -3.18
C ALA A 267 -10.85 -24.46 -4.18
N ASP A 268 -11.58 -24.12 -5.24
CA ASP A 268 -11.60 -24.92 -6.45
C ASP A 268 -10.46 -24.49 -7.37
N ILE A 269 -9.79 -25.46 -7.98
CA ILE A 269 -8.62 -25.24 -8.83
C ILE A 269 -9.00 -25.43 -10.30
N ALA A 270 -9.05 -24.34 -11.05
CA ALA A 270 -9.23 -24.38 -12.49
C ALA A 270 -7.88 -24.60 -13.20
N GLY A 271 -7.93 -25.37 -14.29
CA GLY A 271 -6.76 -25.77 -15.07
C GLY A 271 -6.01 -24.60 -15.72
N TRP A 272 -5.01 -24.93 -16.54
CA TRP A 272 -4.31 -23.93 -17.34
C TRP A 272 -5.13 -23.51 -18.56
N TYR A 273 -5.42 -22.21 -18.68
CA TYR A 273 -6.05 -21.62 -19.86
C TYR A 273 -5.07 -20.73 -20.62
N THR A 274 -4.96 -20.91 -21.94
CA THR A 274 -4.19 -20.00 -22.78
C THR A 274 -5.05 -18.80 -23.19
N ILE A 275 -4.69 -17.62 -22.70
CA ILE A 275 -5.39 -16.37 -23.02
C ILE A 275 -4.72 -15.62 -24.19
N ALA A 276 -5.47 -14.71 -24.82
CA ALA A 276 -5.02 -13.94 -25.98
C ALA A 276 -4.11 -12.75 -25.61
N ALA A 277 -4.13 -12.31 -24.34
CA ALA A 277 -3.32 -11.20 -23.88
C ALA A 277 -1.81 -11.49 -24.01
N SER A 278 -1.03 -10.43 -24.24
CA SER A 278 0.43 -10.51 -24.32
C SER A 278 1.08 -10.32 -22.93
N PRO A 279 2.11 -11.11 -22.58
CA PRO A 279 2.86 -10.92 -21.34
C PRO A 279 3.89 -9.77 -21.44
N THR A 280 3.90 -8.99 -22.52
CA THR A 280 4.83 -7.85 -22.69
C THR A 280 4.41 -6.59 -21.92
N THR A 281 3.16 -6.54 -21.46
CA THR A 281 2.57 -5.42 -20.71
C THR A 281 1.88 -5.94 -19.46
N CYS A 282 1.85 -5.15 -18.38
CA CYS A 282 1.09 -5.52 -17.19
C CYS A 282 -0.39 -5.15 -17.33
N ALA A 283 -1.16 -5.96 -18.06
CA ALA A 283 -2.58 -5.72 -18.32
C ALA A 283 -3.46 -6.56 -17.38
N SER A 284 -3.33 -6.37 -16.05
CA SER A 284 -4.00 -7.19 -15.03
C SER A 284 -5.52 -7.26 -15.19
N SER A 285 -6.18 -6.17 -15.56
CA SER A 285 -7.63 -6.14 -15.85
C SER A 285 -7.98 -7.02 -17.05
N THR A 286 -7.21 -6.96 -18.14
CA THR A 286 -7.38 -7.85 -19.31
C THR A 286 -7.11 -9.31 -18.95
N PHE A 287 -6.09 -9.58 -18.13
CA PHE A 287 -5.79 -10.93 -17.64
C PHE A 287 -6.97 -11.50 -16.85
N ARG A 288 -7.56 -10.69 -15.96
CA ARG A 288 -8.78 -11.05 -15.20
C ARG A 288 -9.92 -11.39 -16.13
N THR A 289 -10.30 -10.50 -17.05
CA THR A 289 -11.45 -10.71 -17.93
C THR A 289 -11.29 -12.00 -18.74
N GLN A 290 -10.13 -12.19 -19.39
CA GLN A 290 -9.91 -13.39 -20.22
C GLN A 290 -9.78 -14.67 -19.40
N ALA A 291 -9.26 -14.61 -18.17
CA ALA A 291 -9.22 -15.74 -17.25
C ALA A 291 -10.62 -16.19 -16.84
N VAL A 292 -11.47 -15.23 -16.45
CA VAL A 292 -12.87 -15.47 -16.05
C VAL A 292 -13.67 -16.02 -17.22
N ASP A 293 -13.52 -15.46 -18.42
CA ASP A 293 -14.19 -15.95 -19.63
C ASP A 293 -13.79 -17.41 -19.93
N ALA A 294 -12.50 -17.73 -19.82
CA ALA A 294 -11.99 -19.08 -20.07
C ALA A 294 -12.50 -20.09 -19.03
N ALA A 295 -12.46 -19.75 -17.74
CA ALA A 295 -13.00 -20.61 -16.69
C ALA A 295 -14.52 -20.80 -16.82
N THR A 296 -15.26 -19.74 -17.20
CA THR A 296 -16.70 -19.83 -17.46
C THR A 296 -17.00 -20.75 -18.63
N ALA A 297 -16.22 -20.67 -19.72
CA ALA A 297 -16.35 -21.57 -20.86
C ALA A 297 -16.05 -23.04 -20.52
N ASP A 298 -15.24 -23.29 -19.48
CA ASP A 298 -14.93 -24.62 -18.94
C ASP A 298 -15.95 -25.10 -17.89
N GLY A 299 -17.00 -24.32 -17.62
CA GLY A 299 -18.13 -24.71 -16.77
C GLY A 299 -18.11 -24.20 -15.34
N PHE A 300 -17.13 -23.36 -14.96
CA PHE A 300 -17.15 -22.69 -13.65
C PHE A 300 -18.15 -21.54 -13.64
N ASP A 301 -19.08 -21.53 -12.68
CA ASP A 301 -19.87 -20.33 -12.37
C ASP A 301 -19.08 -19.46 -11.39
N VAL A 302 -18.31 -18.51 -11.93
CA VAL A 302 -17.43 -17.61 -11.16
C VAL A 302 -18.23 -16.76 -10.15
N SER A 303 -19.55 -16.57 -10.35
CA SER A 303 -20.39 -15.83 -9.41
C SER A 303 -20.57 -16.54 -8.06
N GLN A 304 -20.35 -17.86 -7.99
CA GLN A 304 -20.49 -18.66 -6.75
C GLN A 304 -19.30 -18.57 -5.79
N TYR A 305 -18.22 -17.90 -6.19
CA TYR A 305 -17.00 -17.80 -5.39
C TYR A 305 -16.88 -16.42 -4.77
N ASP A 306 -16.60 -16.33 -3.47
CA ASP A 306 -16.29 -15.03 -2.85
C ASP A 306 -15.04 -14.40 -3.50
N TYR A 307 -14.00 -15.21 -3.69
CA TYR A 307 -12.69 -14.76 -4.14
C TYR A 307 -12.24 -15.46 -5.42
N VAL A 308 -11.55 -14.73 -6.29
CA VAL A 308 -11.02 -15.26 -7.55
C VAL A 308 -9.54 -14.88 -7.67
N ILE A 309 -8.69 -15.89 -7.74
CA ILE A 309 -7.24 -15.71 -7.81
C ILE A 309 -6.78 -16.08 -9.21
N ILE A 310 -6.13 -15.14 -9.89
CA ILE A 310 -5.60 -15.32 -11.24
C ILE A 310 -4.09 -15.54 -11.15
N ALA A 311 -3.64 -16.76 -11.38
CA ALA A 311 -2.24 -17.14 -11.27
C ALA A 311 -1.61 -17.34 -12.64
N PHE A 312 -0.42 -16.79 -12.87
CA PHE A 312 0.22 -16.84 -14.19
C PHE A 312 1.76 -16.85 -14.11
N PRO A 313 2.45 -17.36 -15.15
CA PRO A 313 3.90 -17.35 -15.24
C PRO A 313 4.46 -15.93 -15.20
N ARG A 314 5.77 -15.81 -14.96
CA ARG A 314 6.38 -14.49 -14.72
C ARG A 314 6.18 -13.54 -15.90
N VAL A 315 5.46 -12.44 -15.64
CA VAL A 315 5.34 -11.27 -16.50
C VAL A 315 6.21 -10.16 -15.91
N THR A 316 7.35 -9.88 -16.54
CA THR A 316 8.34 -8.90 -16.02
C THR A 316 7.85 -7.46 -16.09
N ALA A 317 6.86 -7.17 -16.94
CA ALA A 317 6.21 -5.86 -16.98
C ALA A 317 5.38 -5.59 -15.72
N CYS A 318 4.88 -6.64 -15.06
CA CYS A 318 4.29 -6.54 -13.73
C CYS A 318 5.42 -6.59 -12.71
N ARG A 319 5.72 -5.46 -12.07
CA ARG A 319 6.84 -5.33 -11.11
C ARG A 319 6.51 -5.87 -9.71
N TRP A 320 5.42 -6.61 -9.62
CA TRP A 320 4.89 -7.23 -8.42
C TRP A 320 4.78 -8.74 -8.58
N ALA A 321 5.03 -9.45 -7.49
CA ALA A 321 4.77 -10.86 -7.27
C ALA A 321 3.29 -11.12 -6.97
N GLY A 322 2.63 -10.22 -6.22
CA GLY A 322 1.20 -10.32 -5.90
C GLY A 322 0.47 -8.98 -6.05
N LEU A 323 -0.82 -9.04 -6.33
CA LEU A 323 -1.71 -7.88 -6.42
C LEU A 323 -3.09 -8.30 -5.92
N GLY A 324 -3.73 -7.52 -5.07
CA GLY A 324 -5.02 -7.85 -4.47
C GLY A 324 -5.93 -6.64 -4.43
N GLN A 325 -7.19 -6.80 -4.82
CA GLN A 325 -8.21 -5.77 -4.62
C GLN A 325 -8.51 -5.60 -3.13
N ILE A 326 -8.42 -4.37 -2.63
CA ILE A 326 -8.81 -4.05 -1.26
C ILE A 326 -10.34 -4.02 -1.17
N SER A 327 -10.88 -4.85 -0.27
CA SER A 327 -12.32 -5.13 -0.13
C SER A 327 -12.98 -5.66 -1.42
N GLY A 328 -12.19 -6.11 -2.39
CA GLY A 328 -12.67 -6.68 -3.64
C GLY A 328 -12.52 -8.20 -3.70
N ARG A 329 -12.84 -8.76 -4.87
CA ARG A 329 -12.91 -10.21 -5.09
C ARG A 329 -11.64 -10.79 -5.71
N TYR A 330 -10.91 -9.96 -6.45
CA TYR A 330 -9.85 -10.43 -7.34
C TYR A 330 -8.46 -10.26 -6.73
N SER A 331 -7.63 -11.27 -6.94
CA SER A 331 -6.20 -11.26 -6.66
C SER A 331 -5.41 -11.86 -7.82
N TRP A 332 -4.15 -11.48 -7.97
CA TRP A 332 -3.25 -11.92 -9.04
C TRP A 332 -1.93 -12.41 -8.46
N LEU A 333 -1.44 -13.54 -8.96
CA LEU A 333 -0.15 -14.11 -8.58
C LEU A 333 0.77 -14.18 -9.80
N ASN A 334 1.81 -13.35 -9.81
CA ASN A 334 2.80 -13.26 -10.89
C ASN A 334 4.01 -14.16 -10.57
N ASN A 335 3.90 -15.43 -10.94
CA ASN A 335 4.88 -16.47 -10.60
C ASN A 335 5.18 -16.59 -9.10
N ALA A 336 4.19 -16.29 -8.26
CA ALA A 336 4.30 -16.22 -6.81
C ALA A 336 3.33 -17.21 -6.13
N MET A 337 3.21 -18.41 -6.69
CA MET A 337 2.35 -19.48 -6.18
C MET A 337 2.88 -20.00 -4.82
N SER A 338 2.51 -19.31 -3.74
CA SER A 338 2.93 -19.61 -2.38
C SER A 338 1.87 -19.20 -1.36
N ARG A 339 1.82 -19.90 -0.22
CA ARG A 339 0.99 -19.49 0.94
C ARG A 339 1.24 -18.03 1.31
N SER A 340 2.51 -17.62 1.30
CA SER A 340 2.95 -16.31 1.79
C SER A 340 2.32 -15.15 1.02
N THR A 341 2.40 -15.20 -0.30
CA THR A 341 1.82 -14.18 -1.17
C THR A 341 0.30 -14.29 -1.19
N ALA A 342 -0.24 -15.50 -1.32
CA ALA A 342 -1.69 -15.65 -1.43
C ALA A 342 -2.45 -15.22 -0.17
N THR A 343 -1.97 -15.49 1.05
CA THR A 343 -2.63 -14.99 2.28
C THR A 343 -2.54 -13.48 2.43
N HIS A 344 -1.50 -12.85 1.88
CA HIS A 344 -1.35 -11.41 1.83
C HIS A 344 -2.36 -10.76 0.88
N GLU A 345 -2.45 -11.24 -0.37
CA GLU A 345 -3.43 -10.72 -1.33
C GLU A 345 -4.88 -11.00 -0.90
N LEU A 346 -5.14 -12.14 -0.26
CA LEU A 346 -6.45 -12.42 0.34
C LEU A 346 -6.73 -11.52 1.54
N GLY A 347 -5.71 -11.09 2.29
CA GLY A 347 -5.84 -10.05 3.31
C GLY A 347 -6.35 -8.73 2.72
N HIS A 348 -5.88 -8.35 1.53
CA HIS A 348 -6.46 -7.23 0.77
C HIS A 348 -7.92 -7.47 0.43
N ASN A 349 -8.26 -8.63 -0.12
CA ASN A 349 -9.65 -8.94 -0.46
C ASN A 349 -10.60 -8.90 0.76
N LEU A 350 -10.08 -9.18 1.97
CA LEU A 350 -10.80 -9.04 3.24
C LEU A 350 -10.88 -7.59 3.75
N GLY A 351 -10.23 -6.64 3.08
CA GLY A 351 -10.27 -5.22 3.38
C GLY A 351 -9.06 -4.69 4.14
N LEU A 352 -8.03 -5.50 4.40
CA LEU A 352 -6.83 -4.99 5.08
C LEU A 352 -5.96 -4.16 4.12
N TYR A 353 -5.42 -3.07 4.63
CA TYR A 353 -4.28 -2.38 4.04
C TYR A 353 -3.00 -2.95 4.65
N HIS A 354 -1.90 -2.34 4.24
CA HIS A 354 -0.55 -2.70 4.63
C HIS A 354 -0.35 -2.38 6.10
N SER A 355 0.31 -3.25 6.84
CA SER A 355 0.84 -2.93 8.17
C SER A 355 2.21 -2.28 8.01
N HIS A 356 2.33 -1.05 8.47
CA HIS A 356 3.51 -0.21 8.28
C HIS A 356 4.40 -0.21 9.54
N SER A 357 5.61 0.36 9.45
CA SER A 357 6.30 0.85 10.64
C SER A 357 6.38 2.36 10.63
N LEU A 358 6.40 2.97 11.82
CA LEU A 358 6.55 4.38 12.04
C LEU A 358 7.76 4.61 12.95
N ARG A 359 8.80 5.21 12.38
CA ARG A 359 10.05 5.52 13.07
C ARG A 359 10.24 7.02 13.14
N CYS A 360 10.68 7.53 14.28
CA CYS A 360 10.83 8.97 14.50
C CYS A 360 12.20 9.30 15.10
N SER A 361 12.76 10.46 14.78
CA SER A 361 14.17 10.78 15.04
C SER A 361 14.53 11.07 16.51
N GLU A 362 13.57 11.52 17.31
CA GLU A 362 13.82 12.01 18.67
C GLU A 362 13.13 11.19 19.77
N GLY A 363 12.29 10.24 19.37
CA GLY A 363 11.48 9.42 20.26
C GLY A 363 10.19 8.98 19.57
N PRO A 364 9.43 8.04 20.15
CA PRO A 364 8.17 7.60 19.58
C PRO A 364 7.22 8.79 19.34
N LEU A 365 6.83 8.98 18.07
CA LEU A 365 6.03 10.13 17.59
C LEU A 365 6.66 11.54 17.77
N SER A 366 7.96 11.64 18.06
CA SER A 366 8.67 12.92 18.27
C SER A 366 9.74 13.18 17.21
N GLY A 367 9.87 14.46 16.81
CA GLY A 367 10.78 14.89 15.75
C GLY A 367 10.25 14.56 14.35
N SER A 368 11.15 14.22 13.43
CA SER A 368 10.78 13.84 12.06
C SER A 368 10.44 12.35 12.00
N CYS A 369 9.20 12.04 11.62
CA CYS A 369 8.71 10.67 11.51
C CYS A 369 8.67 10.18 10.07
N THR A 370 9.10 8.95 9.87
CA THR A 370 9.06 8.23 8.60
C THR A 370 8.19 6.99 8.74
N THR A 371 7.12 6.93 7.94
CA THR A 371 6.36 5.70 7.75
C THR A 371 7.04 4.86 6.67
N THR A 372 7.40 3.62 7.01
CA THR A 372 7.88 2.65 6.01
C THR A 372 6.74 1.73 5.63
N GLU A 373 6.39 1.73 4.34
CA GLU A 373 5.41 0.79 3.83
C GLU A 373 5.83 -0.65 4.11
N TYR A 374 4.96 -1.45 4.72
CA TYR A 374 5.27 -2.83 5.13
C TYR A 374 6.38 -2.99 6.15
N GLY A 375 6.65 -1.92 6.90
CA GLY A 375 7.68 -1.92 7.91
C GLY A 375 7.38 -2.84 9.09
N ASP A 376 6.15 -3.32 9.26
CA ASP A 376 5.80 -4.25 10.33
C ASP A 376 6.40 -5.64 10.06
N ARG A 377 7.21 -6.14 11.01
CA ARG A 377 7.92 -7.41 10.92
C ARG A 377 7.13 -8.57 11.53
N PHE A 378 6.00 -8.28 12.16
CA PHE A 378 5.21 -9.21 12.96
C PHE A 378 3.84 -9.53 12.33
N ASP A 379 3.54 -8.92 11.17
CA ASP A 379 2.25 -9.06 10.47
C ASP A 379 2.44 -9.51 9.01
N ARG A 380 1.53 -10.35 8.53
CA ARG A 380 1.45 -10.84 7.14
C ARG A 380 1.18 -9.74 6.11
N MET A 381 0.37 -8.75 6.46
CA MET A 381 0.19 -7.48 5.75
C MET A 381 1.37 -6.53 5.97
N GLY A 382 2.39 -6.94 6.72
CA GLY A 382 3.71 -6.33 6.77
C GLY A 382 4.73 -7.19 5.99
N ARG A 383 5.97 -7.20 6.45
CA ARG A 383 7.02 -8.16 6.03
C ARG A 383 7.07 -9.41 6.91
N GLY A 384 6.14 -9.57 7.83
CA GLY A 384 6.10 -10.65 8.80
C GLY A 384 5.60 -11.97 8.23
N ALA A 385 6.05 -13.06 8.86
CA ALA A 385 5.59 -14.41 8.54
C ALA A 385 4.38 -14.86 9.37
N ALA A 386 4.10 -14.20 10.50
CA ALA A 386 2.99 -14.53 11.38
C ALA A 386 1.65 -14.04 10.81
N PRO A 387 0.51 -14.53 11.31
CA PRO A 387 -0.80 -14.00 10.94
C PRO A 387 -1.02 -12.58 11.45
N PHE A 388 -2.11 -11.97 11.00
CA PHE A 388 -2.44 -10.56 11.24
C PHE A 388 -2.36 -10.19 12.73
N HIS A 389 -2.03 -8.95 13.03
CA HIS A 389 -2.00 -8.37 14.36
C HIS A 389 -3.42 -8.22 14.89
N GLY A 390 -3.54 -8.02 16.20
CA GLY A 390 -4.81 -8.11 16.92
C GLY A 390 -5.86 -7.18 16.35
N ASP A 391 -5.51 -5.92 16.06
CA ASP A 391 -6.50 -4.97 15.58
C ASP A 391 -7.00 -5.25 14.15
N TYR A 392 -6.18 -5.84 13.28
CA TYR A 392 -6.63 -6.33 11.97
C TYR A 392 -7.59 -7.51 12.13
N ARG A 393 -7.31 -8.45 13.05
CA ARG A 393 -8.26 -9.53 13.37
C ARG A 393 -9.56 -9.01 13.99
N ALA A 394 -9.49 -7.94 14.78
CA ALA A 394 -10.67 -7.28 15.33
C ALA A 394 -11.46 -6.53 14.25
N TYR A 395 -10.79 -5.85 13.30
CA TYR A 395 -11.43 -5.26 12.13
C TYR A 395 -12.17 -6.33 11.32
N LEU A 396 -11.54 -7.48 11.07
CA LEU A 396 -12.15 -8.63 10.40
C LEU A 396 -13.19 -9.38 11.24
N THR A 397 -13.52 -8.90 12.45
CA THR A 397 -14.46 -9.52 13.39
C THR A 397 -14.10 -10.93 13.86
N TRP A 398 -12.85 -11.36 13.65
CA TRP A 398 -12.33 -12.63 14.19
C TRP A 398 -12.05 -12.54 15.68
N ILE A 399 -11.63 -11.36 16.15
CA ILE A 399 -11.69 -11.00 17.57
C ILE A 399 -13.01 -10.23 17.78
N PRO A 400 -13.95 -10.77 18.57
CA PRO A 400 -15.24 -10.12 18.80
C PRO A 400 -15.05 -8.83 19.60
N ALA A 401 -15.99 -7.89 19.47
CA ALA A 401 -15.95 -6.61 20.18
C ALA A 401 -15.87 -6.77 21.72
N SER A 402 -16.41 -7.87 22.27
CA SER A 402 -16.30 -8.20 23.70
C SER A 402 -14.86 -8.42 24.18
N ASP A 403 -13.97 -8.75 23.26
CA ASP A 403 -12.56 -9.06 23.51
C ASP A 403 -11.65 -7.88 23.15
N VAL A 404 -12.24 -6.74 22.79
CA VAL A 404 -11.56 -5.47 22.55
C VAL A 404 -11.89 -4.51 23.69
N ILE A 405 -10.89 -4.13 24.48
CA ILE A 405 -11.04 -3.08 25.49
C ILE A 405 -10.78 -1.74 24.80
N SER A 406 -11.71 -0.79 24.91
CA SER A 406 -11.53 0.58 24.39
C SER A 406 -11.50 1.57 25.54
N LEU A 407 -10.48 2.44 25.57
CA LEU A 407 -10.32 3.51 26.54
C LEU A 407 -10.33 4.87 25.85
N THR A 408 -10.94 5.83 26.53
CA THR A 408 -11.12 7.22 26.10
C THR A 408 -10.58 8.18 27.18
N PRO A 409 -10.34 9.47 26.86
CA PRO A 409 -9.91 10.45 27.86
C PRO A 409 -10.76 10.48 29.13
N GLU A 410 -12.07 10.23 29.01
CA GLU A 410 -13.03 10.20 30.10
C GLU A 410 -12.78 9.05 31.10
N ASP A 411 -12.04 8.01 30.70
CA ASP A 411 -11.69 6.89 31.57
C ASP A 411 -10.55 7.20 32.54
N GLY A 412 -9.79 8.29 32.32
CA GLY A 412 -8.68 8.70 33.18
C GLY A 412 -7.56 7.65 33.26
N ALA A 413 -7.19 7.24 34.48
CA ALA A 413 -6.19 6.21 34.70
C ALA A 413 -6.83 4.83 34.84
N ARG A 414 -6.39 3.87 34.01
CA ARG A 414 -6.87 2.48 34.01
C ARG A 414 -5.70 1.51 33.94
N THR A 415 -5.81 0.39 34.63
CA THR A 415 -4.94 -0.77 34.43
C THR A 415 -5.80 -1.90 33.88
N VAL A 416 -5.35 -2.49 32.78
CA VAL A 416 -6.07 -3.52 32.03
C VAL A 416 -5.16 -4.71 31.81
N THR A 417 -5.74 -5.90 31.75
CA THR A 417 -5.02 -7.11 31.36
C THR A 417 -5.60 -7.60 30.04
N ILE A 418 -4.72 -7.78 29.05
CA ILE A 418 -5.03 -8.45 27.79
C ILE A 418 -4.30 -9.80 27.74
N ARG A 419 -4.79 -10.69 26.90
CA ARG A 419 -4.21 -11.99 26.57
C ARG A 419 -3.50 -11.90 25.23
N SER A 420 -2.67 -12.88 24.93
CA SER A 420 -2.07 -13.01 23.60
C SER A 420 -3.12 -13.05 22.51
N VAL A 421 -2.83 -12.42 21.38
CA VAL A 421 -3.69 -12.47 20.20
C VAL A 421 -3.94 -13.93 19.83
N GLU A 422 -2.97 -14.82 19.98
CA GLU A 422 -3.09 -16.26 19.72
C GLU A 422 -4.00 -17.01 20.71
N SER A 423 -4.42 -16.39 21.83
CA SER A 423 -5.42 -16.98 22.74
C SER A 423 -6.81 -17.07 22.09
N LEU A 424 -7.57 -18.12 22.42
CA LEU A 424 -8.89 -18.37 21.83
C LEU A 424 -10.01 -17.43 22.31
N SER A 425 -9.87 -16.80 23.48
CA SER A 425 -10.90 -15.95 24.08
C SER A 425 -10.32 -15.00 25.11
N GLY A 426 -11.13 -14.02 25.50
CA GLY A 426 -10.80 -13.00 26.51
C GLY A 426 -10.25 -11.74 25.87
N PRO A 427 -10.03 -10.66 26.65
CA PRO A 427 -9.52 -9.41 26.12
C PRO A 427 -8.17 -9.62 25.41
N ARG A 428 -8.05 -9.27 24.13
CA ARG A 428 -6.86 -9.52 23.30
C ARG A 428 -6.31 -8.27 22.63
N VAL A 429 -7.13 -7.23 22.53
CA VAL A 429 -6.76 -5.94 21.94
C VAL A 429 -7.16 -4.84 22.89
N LEU A 430 -6.25 -3.90 23.12
CA LEU A 430 -6.52 -2.66 23.83
C LEU A 430 -6.47 -1.50 22.82
N ARG A 431 -7.57 -0.77 22.68
CA ARG A 431 -7.67 0.47 21.91
C ARG A 431 -7.66 1.66 22.85
N VAL A 432 -6.82 2.65 22.58
CA VAL A 432 -6.67 3.86 23.38
C VAL A 432 -6.82 5.06 22.46
N ALA A 433 -7.90 5.82 22.62
CA ALA A 433 -8.17 6.99 21.79
C ALA A 433 -7.10 8.06 22.00
N ARG A 434 -6.49 8.58 20.92
CA ARG A 434 -5.50 9.64 21.01
C ARG A 434 -6.20 11.01 21.13
N PRO A 435 -6.03 11.77 22.23
CA PRO A 435 -6.77 13.01 22.46
C PRO A 435 -6.63 14.01 21.31
N GLY A 436 -7.73 14.69 20.96
CA GLY A 436 -7.73 15.77 19.95
C GLY A 436 -7.51 15.33 18.51
N THR A 437 -7.46 14.02 18.24
CA THR A 437 -7.27 13.45 16.90
C THR A 437 -8.33 12.37 16.62
N ASN A 438 -8.37 11.87 15.38
CA ASN A 438 -9.14 10.67 15.06
C ASN A 438 -8.28 9.39 15.09
N GLN A 439 -7.07 9.45 15.65
CA GLN A 439 -6.18 8.31 15.73
C GLN A 439 -6.44 7.50 17.00
N THR A 440 -6.17 6.21 16.92
CA THR A 440 -6.23 5.27 18.04
C THR A 440 -4.89 4.57 18.15
N PHE A 441 -4.41 4.39 19.39
CA PHE A 441 -3.36 3.43 19.67
C PHE A 441 -3.99 2.07 19.88
N SER A 442 -3.54 1.08 19.11
CA SER A 442 -3.97 -0.31 19.27
C SER A 442 -2.80 -1.09 19.83
N ILE A 443 -3.00 -1.73 20.98
CA ILE A 443 -1.98 -2.45 21.72
C ILE A 443 -2.35 -3.92 21.76
N ASP A 444 -1.40 -4.76 21.38
CA ASP A 444 -1.52 -6.21 21.49
C ASP A 444 -0.22 -6.85 21.99
N MET A 445 -0.34 -8.11 22.41
CA MET A 445 0.80 -8.97 22.70
C MET A 445 0.70 -10.23 21.83
N ARG A 446 1.84 -10.78 21.43
CA ARG A 446 1.89 -11.89 20.48
C ARG A 446 2.74 -13.02 21.03
N GLU A 447 2.27 -14.25 20.90
CA GLU A 447 3.02 -15.46 21.28
C GLU A 447 3.33 -16.34 20.05
N PRO A 448 4.45 -17.09 20.05
CA PRO A 448 4.88 -17.88 18.92
C PRO A 448 4.15 -19.24 18.88
N ILE A 449 2.82 -19.21 18.76
CA ILE A 449 1.94 -20.39 18.78
C ILE A 449 1.40 -20.65 17.37
N GLY A 450 1.41 -21.91 16.94
CA GLY A 450 0.85 -22.31 15.64
C GLY A 450 1.54 -21.60 14.47
N PHE A 451 0.78 -20.97 13.58
CA PHE A 451 1.30 -20.17 12.47
C PHE A 451 2.00 -18.88 12.92
N SER A 452 1.90 -18.48 14.19
CA SER A 452 2.70 -17.41 14.79
C SER A 452 4.09 -17.86 15.27
N GLU A 453 4.47 -19.15 15.17
CA GLU A 453 5.80 -19.66 15.58
C GLU A 453 7.00 -18.82 15.11
N PRO A 454 7.03 -18.25 13.88
CA PRO A 454 8.13 -17.38 13.45
C PRO A 454 8.40 -16.17 14.36
N LEU A 455 7.42 -15.77 15.20
CA LEU A 455 7.59 -14.69 16.17
C LEU A 455 8.61 -15.00 17.27
N GLN A 456 9.05 -16.25 17.42
CA GLN A 456 10.09 -16.64 18.38
C GLN A 456 11.43 -15.94 18.11
N SER A 457 11.67 -15.49 16.87
CA SER A 457 12.89 -14.77 16.47
C SER A 457 12.93 -13.32 16.94
N TYR A 458 11.88 -12.82 17.61
CA TYR A 458 11.76 -11.42 18.04
C TYR A 458 11.59 -11.31 19.57
N PRO A 459 12.69 -11.29 20.35
CA PRO A 459 12.63 -11.29 21.81
C PRO A 459 11.89 -10.09 22.42
N ALA A 460 11.96 -8.91 21.78
CA ALA A 460 11.27 -7.72 22.25
C ALA A 460 9.74 -7.93 22.29
N LEU A 461 9.20 -8.62 21.28
CA LEU A 461 7.77 -8.93 21.20
C LEU A 461 7.30 -9.91 22.30
N GLN A 462 8.21 -10.74 22.81
CA GLN A 462 7.92 -11.69 23.89
C GLN A 462 8.00 -11.08 25.30
N ASN A 463 8.62 -9.91 25.44
CA ASN A 463 8.87 -9.24 26.72
C ASN A 463 8.27 -7.82 26.77
N GLY A 464 7.38 -7.51 25.83
CA GLY A 464 6.78 -6.20 25.63
C GLY A 464 5.43 -6.33 24.93
N VAL A 465 4.88 -5.20 24.53
CA VAL A 465 3.62 -5.12 23.76
C VAL A 465 3.85 -4.33 22.48
N ALA A 466 3.27 -4.78 21.38
CA ALA A 466 3.30 -4.00 20.15
C ALA A 466 2.29 -2.86 20.26
N VAL A 467 2.69 -1.66 19.84
CA VAL A 467 1.85 -0.46 19.88
C VAL A 467 1.71 0.08 18.46
N TYR A 468 0.51 -0.04 17.92
CA TYR A 468 0.14 0.45 16.60
C TYR A 468 -0.56 1.80 16.71
N ILE A 469 -0.46 2.62 15.68
CA ILE A 469 -1.24 3.85 15.52
C ILE A 469 -1.89 3.88 14.14
N GLY A 470 -3.16 4.29 14.09
CA GLY A 470 -3.90 4.46 12.85
C GLY A 470 -5.13 5.33 13.03
N SER A 471 -5.62 5.93 11.94
CA SER A 471 -6.94 6.58 11.90
C SER A 471 -8.08 5.62 11.51
N SER A 472 -7.73 4.38 11.15
CA SER A 472 -8.65 3.29 10.84
C SER A 472 -8.13 2.00 11.49
N GLN A 473 -9.00 0.99 11.61
CA GLN A 473 -8.62 -0.34 12.14
C GLN A 473 -8.05 -1.27 11.07
N ARG A 474 -7.88 -0.79 9.84
CA ARG A 474 -7.50 -1.58 8.66
C ARG A 474 -6.22 -1.10 7.99
N ASN A 475 -5.66 0.03 8.44
CA ASN A 475 -4.40 0.59 8.01
C ASN A 475 -3.68 1.16 9.24
N GLN A 476 -2.63 0.46 9.68
CA GLN A 476 -1.94 0.77 10.92
C GLN A 476 -0.43 0.75 10.75
N SER A 477 0.24 1.54 11.57
CA SER A 477 1.69 1.56 11.67
C SER A 477 2.10 1.10 13.06
N ILE A 478 2.95 0.07 13.17
CA ILE A 478 3.64 -0.20 14.42
C ILE A 478 4.59 0.96 14.72
N ILE A 479 4.52 1.50 15.93
CA ILE A 479 5.43 2.53 16.39
C ILE A 479 6.71 1.86 16.86
N ASP A 480 7.85 2.33 16.35
CA ASP A 480 9.17 1.93 16.82
C ASP A 480 9.46 2.57 18.19
N MET A 481 9.22 1.82 19.26
CA MET A 481 9.47 2.29 20.64
C MET A 481 10.96 2.34 20.95
N ALA A 482 11.76 1.47 20.32
CA ALA A 482 13.22 1.41 20.45
C ALA A 482 13.93 2.30 19.41
N TYR A 483 13.47 3.54 19.27
CA TYR A 483 13.86 4.48 18.21
C TYR A 483 15.37 4.77 18.08
N GLU A 484 16.17 4.46 19.11
CA GLU A 484 17.62 4.62 19.11
C GLU A 484 18.33 3.61 18.17
N THR A 485 17.69 2.48 17.83
CA THR A 485 18.25 1.49 16.92
C THR A 485 17.74 1.71 15.49
N PRO A 486 18.45 1.27 14.44
CA PRO A 486 18.01 1.44 13.06
C PRO A 486 17.04 0.36 12.58
N VAL A 487 16.69 -0.61 13.42
CA VAL A 487 15.81 -1.74 13.07
C VAL A 487 14.43 -1.55 13.71
N VAL A 488 13.47 -2.38 13.29
CA VAL A 488 12.10 -2.38 13.84
C VAL A 488 11.73 -3.74 14.43
N ASP A 489 12.72 -4.64 14.49
CA ASP A 489 12.58 -5.97 15.10
C ASP A 489 12.42 -5.85 16.64
N ASP A 490 12.77 -4.70 17.20
CA ASP A 490 12.70 -4.27 18.61
C ASP A 490 11.66 -3.17 18.86
N ALA A 491 10.76 -2.91 17.91
CA ALA A 491 9.71 -1.91 18.03
C ALA A 491 8.77 -2.01 19.27
N PRO A 492 8.49 -3.19 19.87
CA PRO A 492 7.58 -3.29 21.02
C PRO A 492 7.97 -2.41 22.23
N LEU A 493 6.95 -1.93 22.95
CA LEU A 493 7.13 -1.24 24.23
C LEU A 493 7.44 -2.26 25.32
N MET A 494 8.62 -2.17 25.92
CA MET A 494 9.10 -3.15 26.90
C MET A 494 8.43 -2.99 28.27
N VAL A 495 8.37 -4.07 29.04
CA VAL A 495 7.86 -4.03 30.42
C VAL A 495 8.66 -3.04 31.28
N GLY A 496 7.94 -2.16 31.98
CA GLY A 496 8.51 -1.12 32.84
C GLY A 496 8.74 0.22 32.13
N ASP A 497 8.87 0.22 30.81
CA ASP A 497 9.02 1.43 30.02
C ASP A 497 7.68 2.14 29.83
N THR A 498 7.71 3.47 29.68
CA THR A 498 6.51 4.29 29.51
C THR A 498 6.60 5.09 28.23
N PHE A 499 5.67 4.82 27.31
CA PHE A 499 5.42 5.71 26.18
C PHE A 499 4.54 6.88 26.65
N THR A 500 4.96 8.11 26.37
CA THR A 500 4.16 9.33 26.56
C THR A 500 3.94 9.97 25.20
N ASP A 501 2.68 10.18 24.82
CA ASP A 501 2.36 10.83 23.55
C ASP A 501 2.84 12.29 23.58
N PRO A 502 3.75 12.73 22.68
CA PRO A 502 4.31 14.08 22.74
C PRO A 502 3.27 15.19 22.51
N ASN A 503 2.11 14.85 21.95
CA ASN A 503 1.04 15.81 21.65
C ASN A 503 -0.13 15.75 22.63
N SER A 504 -0.05 14.95 23.70
CA SER A 504 -1.11 14.88 24.71
C SER A 504 -0.58 14.48 26.09
N THR A 505 -1.46 14.39 27.08
CA THR A 505 -1.13 13.91 28.43
C THR A 505 -1.27 12.39 28.58
N LEU A 506 -1.43 11.67 27.45
CA LEU A 506 -1.59 10.23 27.43
C LEU A 506 -0.25 9.52 27.66
N SER A 507 -0.23 8.56 28.59
CA SER A 507 0.86 7.61 28.73
C SER A 507 0.39 6.16 28.82
N ILE A 508 1.25 5.26 28.34
CA ILE A 508 1.03 3.81 28.28
C ILE A 508 2.27 3.11 28.87
N THR A 509 2.05 2.22 29.84
CA THR A 509 3.11 1.49 30.55
C THR A 509 2.73 0.01 30.69
N PRO A 510 3.44 -0.92 30.03
CA PRO A 510 3.30 -2.34 30.29
C PRO A 510 3.94 -2.67 31.65
N LEU A 511 3.15 -3.19 32.59
CA LEU A 511 3.60 -3.54 33.94
C LEU A 511 4.12 -4.98 34.01
N ALA A 512 3.57 -5.87 33.20
CA ALA A 512 3.96 -7.27 33.13
C ALA A 512 3.58 -7.84 31.77
N VAL A 513 4.41 -8.73 31.23
CA VAL A 513 4.15 -9.55 30.04
C VAL A 513 4.66 -10.96 30.34
N GLY A 514 3.84 -11.98 30.07
CA GLY A 514 4.21 -13.38 30.24
C GLY A 514 3.01 -14.27 30.56
N ASN A 515 3.19 -15.59 30.45
CA ASN A 515 2.13 -16.59 30.68
C ASN A 515 0.85 -16.34 29.83
N GLY A 516 1.03 -15.83 28.60
CA GLY A 516 -0.07 -15.49 27.70
C GLY A 516 -0.87 -14.25 28.08
N GLU A 517 -0.39 -13.41 29.00
CA GLU A 517 -1.06 -12.17 29.42
C GLU A 517 -0.10 -10.98 29.50
N ALA A 518 -0.65 -9.78 29.29
CA ALA A 518 0.02 -8.50 29.44
C ALA A 518 -0.86 -7.56 30.27
N THR A 519 -0.30 -7.01 31.34
CA THR A 519 -0.96 -6.01 32.18
C THR A 519 -0.42 -4.63 31.84
N ILE A 520 -1.29 -3.71 31.44
CA ILE A 520 -0.94 -2.42 30.88
C ILE A 520 -1.67 -1.33 31.66
N THR A 521 -0.94 -0.28 32.06
CA THR A 521 -1.55 0.93 32.62
C THR A 521 -1.60 2.01 31.55
N VAL A 522 -2.77 2.61 31.40
CA VAL A 522 -3.04 3.77 30.54
C VAL A 522 -3.44 4.93 31.44
N ARG A 523 -2.87 6.10 31.21
CA ARG A 523 -3.21 7.32 31.95
C ARG A 523 -3.48 8.45 30.99
N TYR A 524 -4.69 8.99 31.02
CA TYR A 524 -4.96 10.33 30.53
C TYR A 524 -4.68 11.32 31.67
N GLY A 525 -3.67 12.17 31.51
CA GLY A 525 -3.42 13.25 32.48
C GLY A 525 -4.54 14.31 32.45
N PRO A 526 -4.67 15.09 33.54
CA PRO A 526 -5.72 16.09 33.70
C PRO A 526 -5.66 17.26 32.72
#